data_AF-A0A5C4IQJ8-F1
#
_entry.id   AF-A0A5C4IQJ8-F1
#
_cell.length_a   1.000
_cell.length_b   1.000
_cell.length_c   1.000
_cell.angle_alpha   90.00
_cell.angle_beta   90.00
_cell.angle_gamma   90.00
#
_symmetry.space_group_name_H-M   'P 1'
#
loop_
_entity.id
_entity.type
_entity.pdbx_description
1 polymer ?
#
loop_
_entity_poly.entity_id
_entity_poly.type
_entity_poly.pdbx_seq_one_letter_code
_entity_poly.pdbx_strand_id
1 'polypeptide(L)' 'MPAGSDAEPLTIGYYAPNQALVLYYEYVGHYNGIVPIGTFEDLAAIRDQPDGFTAALDSAP' A
#
# COMPACT_ATOMS: atom_id res chain seq x y z
N MET A 1 4.63 18.25 -3.33
CA MET A 1 4.50 16.79 -3.16
C MET A 1 4.65 16.46 -1.68
N PRO A 2 3.95 15.44 -1.15
CA PRO A 2 4.23 14.92 0.20
C PRO A 2 5.70 14.56 0.36
N ALA A 3 6.24 14.71 1.58
CA ALA A 3 7.65 14.44 1.88
C ALA A 3 8.06 12.99 1.62
N GLY A 4 7.09 12.07 1.52
CA GLY A 4 7.31 10.64 1.42
C GLY A 4 7.10 9.96 2.76
N SER A 5 7.19 8.64 2.75
CA SER A 5 7.05 7.78 3.92
C SER A 5 7.88 6.52 3.78
N ASP A 6 8.42 6.08 4.90
CA ASP A 6 9.02 4.77 5.18
C ASP A 6 7.97 3.81 5.74
N ALA A 7 6.87 3.63 4.98
CA ALA A 7 5.73 2.87 5.46
C ALA A 7 6.11 1.42 5.83
N GLU A 8 5.64 1.00 7.00
CA GLU A 8 5.78 -0.36 7.51
C GLU A 8 4.91 -1.35 6.71
N PRO A 9 5.22 -2.66 6.75
CA PRO A 9 4.30 -3.68 6.25
C PRO A 9 2.90 -3.52 6.83
N LEU A 10 1.89 -4.00 6.11
CA LEU A 10 0.45 -3.86 6.43
C LEU A 10 -0.10 -2.44 6.31
N THR A 11 0.65 -1.51 5.72
CA THR A 11 0.19 -0.14 5.45
C THR A 11 -0.49 -0.02 4.09
N ILE A 12 -1.59 0.74 4.04
CA ILE A 12 -2.18 1.26 2.81
C ILE A 12 -1.64 2.67 2.60
N GLY A 13 -0.89 2.85 1.52
CA GLY A 13 -0.34 4.13 1.08
C GLY A 13 -1.12 4.70 -0.09
N TYR A 14 -1.23 6.02 -0.14
CA TYR A 14 -1.63 6.76 -1.33
C TYR A 14 -0.38 7.37 -1.99
N TYR A 15 -0.10 6.96 -3.22
CA TYR A 15 0.98 7.52 -4.04
C TYR A 15 0.46 8.70 -4.87
N ALA A 16 0.69 9.91 -4.35
CA ALA A 16 0.14 11.14 -4.91
C ALA A 16 0.50 11.43 -6.38
N PRO A 17 1.71 11.13 -6.89
CA PRO A 17 2.07 11.42 -8.28
C PRO A 17 1.20 10.71 -9.32
N ASN A 18 0.83 9.45 -9.05
CA ASN A 18 0.04 8.64 -9.99
C ASN A 18 -1.40 8.39 -9.51
N GLN A 19 -1.78 8.97 -8.37
CA GLN A 19 -3.08 8.75 -7.74
C GLN A 19 -3.40 7.26 -7.51
N ALA A 20 -2.37 6.49 -7.13
CA ALA A 20 -2.45 5.03 -6.98
C ALA A 20 -2.51 4.62 -5.51
N LEU A 21 -3.23 3.53 -5.23
CA LEU A 21 -3.13 2.83 -3.95
C LEU A 21 -1.91 1.91 -3.96
N VAL A 22 -1.16 1.93 -2.86
CA VAL A 22 0.02 1.09 -2.64
C VAL A 22 -0.22 0.25 -1.39
N LEU A 23 -0.07 -1.06 -1.52
CA LEU A 23 -0.22 -2.01 -0.42
C LEU A 23 1.17 -2.49 -0.03
N TYR A 24 1.63 -2.12 1.16
CA TYR A 24 2.95 -2.51 1.67
C TYR A 24 2.88 -3.92 2.25
N TYR A 25 3.36 -4.92 1.52
CA TYR A 25 3.47 -6.29 2.01
C TYR A 25 4.87 -6.61 2.61
N GLU A 26 5.82 -5.70 2.48
CA GLU A 26 7.13 -5.77 3.11
C GLU A 26 7.71 -4.36 3.29
N TYR A 27 8.75 -4.24 4.11
CA TYR A 27 9.46 -2.97 4.26
C TYR A 27 10.38 -2.75 3.05
N VAL A 28 10.15 -1.66 2.32
CA VAL A 28 10.90 -1.31 1.11
C VAL A 28 11.72 -0.01 1.24
N GLY A 29 11.72 0.61 2.41
CA GLY A 29 12.40 1.88 2.67
C GLY A 29 11.55 3.13 2.35
N HIS A 30 12.20 4.29 2.39
CA HIS A 30 11.54 5.59 2.17
C HIS A 30 11.24 5.86 0.70
N TYR A 31 9.98 6.21 0.40
CA TYR A 31 9.55 6.63 -0.92
C TYR A 31 8.85 7.99 -0.90
N ASN A 32 9.29 8.90 -1.76
CA ASN A 32 8.69 10.24 -1.92
C ASN A 32 7.27 10.17 -2.48
N GLY A 33 6.40 11.07 -2.04
CA GLY A 33 5.03 11.15 -2.54
C GLY A 33 4.06 10.10 -2.00
N ILE A 34 4.50 9.27 -1.06
CA ILE A 34 3.64 8.35 -0.30
C ILE A 34 3.03 9.07 0.89
N VAL A 35 1.73 8.84 1.10
CA VAL A 35 0.99 9.24 2.30
C VAL A 35 0.33 7.99 2.88
N PRO A 36 0.70 7.55 4.10
CA PRO A 36 -0.03 6.49 4.79
C PRO A 36 -1.48 6.92 5.05
N ILE A 37 -2.44 6.08 4.68
CA ILE A 37 -3.88 6.39 4.78
C ILE A 37 -4.68 5.31 5.50
N GLY A 38 -4.08 4.17 5.84
CA GLY A 38 -4.74 3.10 6.56
C GLY A 38 -3.87 1.87 6.70
N THR A 39 -4.48 0.77 7.15
CA THR A 39 -3.83 -0.53 7.33
C THR A 39 -4.73 -1.65 6.83
N PHE A 40 -4.15 -2.83 6.59
CA PHE A 40 -4.86 -4.07 6.30
C PHE A 40 -4.29 -5.21 7.16
N GLU A 41 -5.00 -6.34 7.27
CA GLU A 41 -4.63 -7.40 8.22
C GLU A 41 -4.06 -8.65 7.54
N ASP A 42 -4.48 -8.96 6.31
CA ASP A 42 -4.07 -10.17 5.61
C ASP A 42 -2.88 -9.91 4.67
N LEU A 43 -1.68 -10.20 5.15
CA LEU A 43 -0.44 -10.06 4.38
C LEU A 43 -0.38 -11.03 3.19
N ALA A 44 -0.84 -12.26 3.40
CA ALA A 44 -0.73 -13.33 2.40
C ALA A 44 -1.65 -13.05 1.21
N ALA A 45 -2.81 -12.42 1.45
CA ALA A 45 -3.71 -11.97 0.39
C ALA A 45 -3.05 -11.05 -0.64
N ILE A 46 -1.97 -10.33 -0.28
CA ILE A 46 -1.22 -9.46 -1.20
C ILE A 46 0.09 -10.11 -1.65
N ARG A 47 0.88 -10.66 -0.73
CA ARG A 47 2.23 -11.17 -1.02
C ARG A 47 2.24 -12.34 -2.02
N ASP A 48 1.22 -13.19 -1.99
CA ASP A 48 1.20 -14.43 -2.75
C ASP A 48 0.54 -14.28 -4.14
N GLN A 49 0.18 -13.05 -4.52
CA GLN A 49 -0.50 -12.78 -5.80
C GLN A 49 0.49 -12.59 -6.95
N PRO A 50 0.14 -13.05 -8.17
CA PRO A 50 0.94 -12.76 -9.36
C PRO A 50 0.77 -11.30 -9.79
N ASP A 51 1.75 -10.77 -10.53
CA ASP A 51 1.64 -9.47 -11.17
C ASP A 51 0.40 -9.38 -12.05
N GLY A 52 -0.30 -8.24 -11.99
CA GLY A 52 -1.50 -8.00 -12.79
C GLY A 52 -2.76 -8.72 -12.30
N PHE A 53 -2.76 -9.26 -11.09
CA PHE A 53 -3.98 -9.80 -10.49
C PHE A 53 -5.04 -8.70 -10.28
N THR A 54 -6.31 -9.12 -10.29
CA THR A 54 -7.44 -8.22 -10.00
C THR A 54 -7.84 -8.35 -8.53
N ALA A 55 -7.93 -7.21 -7.83
CA ALA A 55 -8.38 -7.13 -6.44
C ALA A 55 -9.69 -6.34 -6.33
N ALA A 56 -10.53 -6.72 -5.37
CA ALA A 56 -11.65 -5.90 -4.91
C ALA A 56 -11.29 -5.32 -3.54
N LEU A 57 -11.46 -4.01 -3.36
CA LEU A 57 -11.33 -3.36 -2.06
C LEU A 57 -12.72 -3.03 -1.53
N ASP A 58 -12.96 -3.40 -0.28
CA ASP A 58 -14.18 -3.07 0.44
C ASP A 58 -13.80 -2.48 1.80
N SER A 59 -14.67 -1.63 2.34
CA SER A 59 -14.52 -1.16 3.72
C SER A 59 -14.85 -2.29 4.68
N ALA A 60 -14.10 -2.39 5.78
CA ALA A 60 -14.51 -3.23 6.90
C ALA A 60 -15.91 -2.80 7.40
N PRO A 61 -16.72 -3.76 7.89
CA PRO A 61 -18.08 -3.48 8.40
C PRO A 61 -18.11 -2.52 9.60
#